data_AF-A0A3D1ETD2-F1
#
_entry.id   AF-A0A3D1ETD2-F1
#
_cell.length_a   1.000
_cell.length_b   1.000
_cell.length_c   1.000
_cell.angle_alpha   90.00
_cell.angle_beta   90.00
_cell.angle_gamma   90.00
#
_symmetry.space_group_name_H-M   'P 1'
#
loop_
_entity.id
_entity.type
_entity.pdbx_description
1 polymer ?
#
loop_
_entity_poly.entity_id
_entity_poly.type
_entity_poly.pdbx_seq_one_letter_code
_entity_poly.pdbx_strand_id
1 'polypeptide(L)' 'MHPTWAGKCPDCGTWDVLERVEVEQVPANVRLSTQAAGRPSVVEALPLSAIEAPEVARFSTGSGEFDRVLGGGLVAGS' A
#
# COMPACT_ATOMS: atom_id res chain seq x y z
N MET A 1 22.42 1.95 3.79
CA MET A 1 21.00 2.34 3.71
C MET A 1 20.18 1.07 3.61
N HIS A 2 19.52 0.66 4.69
CA HIS A 2 18.65 -0.51 4.70
C HIS A 2 17.20 -0.03 4.59
N PRO A 3 16.35 -0.69 3.79
CA PRO A 3 14.94 -0.31 3.70
C PRO A 3 14.33 -0.42 5.09
N THR A 4 13.62 0.62 5.54
CA THR A 4 12.62 0.48 6.59
C THR A 4 11.71 -0.65 6.14
N TRP A 5 11.62 -1.71 6.94
CA TRP A 5 10.89 -2.97 6.70
C TRP A 5 11.76 -4.11 6.14
N ALA A 6 12.99 -4.25 6.65
CA ALA A 6 13.68 -5.52 6.57
C ALA A 6 13.11 -6.46 7.63
N GLY A 7 12.63 -7.65 7.25
CA GLY A 7 12.24 -8.72 8.17
C GLY A 7 13.40 -9.62 8.60
N LYS A 8 14.53 -9.54 7.87
CA LYS A 8 15.74 -10.37 8.07
C LYS A 8 16.98 -9.48 8.19
N CYS A 9 17.80 -9.74 9.21
CA CYS A 9 19.08 -9.06 9.41
C CYS A 9 20.09 -9.49 8.32
N PRO A 10 20.73 -8.56 7.59
CA PRO A 10 21.68 -8.89 6.52
C PRO A 10 23.02 -9.43 7.04
N ASP A 11 23.40 -9.09 8.28
CA ASP A 11 24.70 -9.45 8.84
C ASP A 11 24.68 -10.84 9.49
N CYS A 12 23.59 -11.19 10.18
CA CYS A 12 23.46 -12.47 10.88
C CYS A 12 22.39 -13.41 10.29
N GLY A 13 21.58 -12.94 9.33
CA GLY A 13 20.57 -13.74 8.66
C GLY A 13 19.35 -14.13 9.50
N THR A 14 19.20 -13.57 10.70
CA THR A 14 18.08 -13.90 11.61
C THR A 14 16.84 -13.07 11.28
N TRP A 15 15.66 -13.67 11.41
CA TRP A 15 14.36 -13.04 11.19
C TRP A 15 13.80 -12.41 12.48
N ASP A 16 12.98 -11.37 12.36
CA ASP A 16 12.20 -10.75 13.46
C ASP A 16 13.00 -10.17 14.65
N VAL A 17 14.29 -9.88 14.46
CA VAL A 17 15.20 -9.37 15.52
C VAL A 17 15.71 -7.95 15.27
N LEU A 18 15.15 -7.24 14.30
CA LEU A 18 15.60 -5.89 13.95
C LEU A 18 14.95 -4.85 14.87
N GLU A 19 15.76 -4.21 15.70
CA GLU A 19 15.34 -3.09 16.55
C GLU A 19 15.65 -1.74 15.86
N ARG A 20 14.74 -0.77 16.00
CA ARG A 20 14.93 0.57 15.45
C ARG A 20 15.88 1.36 16.34
N VAL A 21 17.01 1.79 15.78
CA VAL A 21 17.88 2.79 16.43
C VAL A 21 17.47 4.18 15.93
N GLU A 22 17.09 5.06 16.85
CA GLU A 22 16.86 6.47 16.54
C GLU A 22 18.21 7.20 16.45
N VAL A 23 18.52 7.73 15.27
CA VAL A 23 19.68 8.61 15.09
C VAL A 23 19.20 10.06 15.21
N GLU A 24 19.93 10.84 15.99
CA GLU A 24 19.59 12.22 16.34
C GLU A 24 19.31 13.08 15.09
N GLN A 25 18.18 13.77 15.09
CA GLN A 25 17.65 14.48 13.92
C GLN A 25 18.41 15.80 13.69
N VAL A 26 18.78 16.06 12.44
CA VAL A 26 19.30 17.37 11.97
C VAL A 26 18.13 18.38 11.94
N PRO A 27 18.35 19.67 12.27
CA PRO A 27 17.28 20.66 12.47
C PRO A 27 16.27 20.81 11.33
N ALA A 28 15.03 21.10 11.73
CA ALA A 28 13.79 21.05 10.95
C ALA A 28 13.63 22.12 9.83
N ASN A 29 14.68 22.84 9.45
CA ASN A 29 14.59 24.00 8.56
C ASN A 29 14.87 23.71 7.07
N VAL A 30 15.01 22.44 6.67
CA VAL A 30 15.07 22.08 5.24
C VAL A 30 13.66 22.01 4.69
N ARG A 31 13.17 23.10 4.09
CA ARG A 31 11.92 23.09 3.33
C ARG A 31 12.09 22.21 2.10
N LEU A 32 11.56 21.00 2.13
CA LEU A 32 11.48 20.12 0.97
C LEU A 32 10.42 20.70 0.02
N SER A 33 10.86 21.31 -1.09
CA SER A 33 9.97 21.72 -2.18
C SER A 33 9.35 20.47 -2.80
N THR A 34 8.11 20.15 -2.44
CA THR A 34 7.32 19.08 -3.08
C THR A 34 6.81 19.56 -4.44
N GLN A 35 7.72 19.80 -5.38
CA GLN A 35 7.35 19.82 -6.80
C GLN A 35 7.17 18.36 -7.22
N ALA A 36 5.92 17.90 -7.13
CA ALA A 36 5.51 16.59 -7.60
C ALA A 36 5.51 16.57 -9.14
N ALA A 37 6.69 16.48 -9.74
CA ALA A 37 6.83 16.13 -11.15
C ALA A 37 6.38 14.67 -11.31
N GLY A 38 5.23 14.44 -11.95
CA GLY A 38 4.83 13.12 -12.44
C GLY A 38 3.74 12.38 -11.66
N ARG A 39 2.80 13.05 -10.99
CA ARG A 39 1.60 12.36 -10.50
C ARG A 39 0.60 12.16 -11.65
N PRO A 40 0.15 10.91 -11.95
CA PRO A 40 -1.06 10.72 -12.74
C PRO A 40 -2.23 11.41 -12.03
N SER A 41 -3.17 11.98 -12.80
CA SER A 41 -4.34 12.80 -12.41
C SER A 41 -4.49 13.09 -10.91
N VAL A 42 -4.47 14.36 -10.53
CA VAL A 42 -4.82 14.81 -9.17
C VAL A 42 -6.14 14.16 -8.75
N VAL A 43 -6.07 13.09 -7.96
CA VAL A 43 -7.23 12.52 -7.30
C VAL A 43 -7.51 13.43 -6.12
N GLU A 44 -8.65 14.11 -6.16
CA GLU A 44 -9.09 14.95 -5.06
C GLU A 44 -9.30 14.08 -3.81
N ALA A 45 -8.80 14.54 -2.67
CA ALA A 45 -9.03 13.85 -1.41
C ALA A 45 -10.49 14.00 -1.01
N LEU A 46 -11.22 12.89 -0.92
CA LEU A 46 -12.61 12.86 -0.50
C LEU A 46 -12.73 12.38 0.96
N PRO A 47 -13.67 12.94 1.75
CA PRO A 47 -13.99 12.38 3.05
C PRO A 47 -14.60 10.98 2.86
N LEU A 48 -14.34 10.06 3.80
CA LEU A 48 -14.82 8.67 3.72
C LEU A 48 -16.35 8.57 3.55
N SER A 49 -17.09 9.51 4.14
CA SER A 49 -18.56 9.59 4.02
C SER A 49 -19.07 9.93 2.61
N ALA A 50 -18.20 10.43 1.72
CA ALA A 50 -18.53 10.75 0.34
C ALA A 50 -18.15 9.63 -0.65
N ILE A 51 -17.62 8.50 -0.17
CA ILE A 51 -17.27 7.34 -1.01
C ILE A 51 -18.51 6.46 -1.16
N GLU A 52 -19.02 6.35 -2.38
CA GLU A 52 -20.07 5.39 -2.73
C GLU A 52 -19.45 4.02 -3.06
N ALA A 53 -20.08 2.94 -2.61
CA ALA A 53 -19.68 1.58 -2.96
C ALA A 53 -20.61 1.06 -4.07
N PRO A 54 -20.19 1.10 -5.36
CA PRO A 54 -21.03 0.62 -6.44
C PRO A 54 -21.19 -0.90 -6.35
N GLU A 55 -22.41 -1.39 -6.55
CA GLU A 55 -22.62 -2.81 -6.80
C GLU A 55 -22.15 -3.16 -8.20
N VAL A 56 -21.16 -4.05 -8.28
CA VAL A 56 -20.59 -4.55 -9.53
C VAL A 56 -21.00 -5.99 -9.71
N ALA A 57 -21.56 -6.30 -10.88
CA ALA A 57 -21.93 -7.67 -11.25
C ALA A 57 -20.69 -8.56 -11.31
N ARG A 58 -20.77 -9.73 -10.66
CA ARG A 58 -19.71 -10.74 -10.65
C ARG A 58 -20.19 -12.01 -11.34
N PHE A 59 -19.30 -12.63 -12.11
CA PHE A 59 -19.53 -13.91 -12.76
C PHE A 59 -18.83 -15.02 -11.99
N SER A 60 -19.57 -16.07 -11.61
CA SER A 60 -18.95 -17.24 -10.99
C SER A 60 -18.00 -17.92 -11.98
N THR A 61 -16.86 -18.36 -11.47
CA THR A 61 -15.87 -19.13 -12.23
C THR A 61 -16.18 -20.62 -12.27
N GLY A 62 -17.19 -21.07 -11.52
CA GLY A 62 -17.50 -22.49 -11.31
C GLY A 62 -16.66 -23.18 -10.24
N SER A 63 -15.65 -22.50 -9.68
CA SER A 63 -14.86 -22.97 -8.54
C SER A 63 -15.12 -22.09 -7.32
N GLY A 64 -15.78 -22.65 -6.30
CA GLY A 64 -16.17 -21.88 -5.11
C GLY A 64 -14.99 -21.29 -4.33
N GLU A 65 -13.89 -22.03 -4.19
CA GLU A 65 -12.69 -21.53 -3.52
C GLU A 65 -12.03 -20.39 -4.31
N PHE A 66 -12.08 -20.45 -5.64
CA PHE A 66 -11.55 -19.39 -6.47
C PHE A 66 -12.44 -18.14 -6.44
N ASP A 67 -13.76 -18.32 -6.52
CA ASP A 67 -14.72 -17.22 -6.35
C ASP A 67 -14.58 -16.56 -4.97
N ARG A 68 -14.28 -17.32 -3.92
CA ARG A 68 -14.00 -16.79 -2.57
C ARG A 68 -12.76 -15.90 -2.55
N VAL A 69 -11.67 -16.34 -3.17
CA VAL A 69 -10.43 -15.55 -3.27
C VAL A 69 -10.67 -14.26 -4.06
N LEU A 70 -11.51 -14.31 -5.09
CA LEU A 70 -11.86 -13.14 -5.91
C LEU A 70 -12.92 -12.22 -5.27
N GLY A 71 -13.43 -12.55 -4.08
CA GLY A 71 -14.47 -11.75 -3.42
C GLY A 71 -15.85 -11.88 -4.09
N GLY A 72 -16.17 -13.06 -4.60
CA GLY A 72 -17.49 -13.41 -5.14
C GLY A 72 -17.53 -13.68 -6.65
N GLY A 73 -16.37 -13.74 -7.34
CA GLY A 73 -16.27 -14.06 -8.77
C GLY A 73 -15.59 -12.97 -9.61
N LEU A 74 -15.60 -13.14 -10.93
CA LEU A 74 -14.94 -12.26 -11.91
C LEU A 74 -15.75 -10.99 -12.20
N VAL A 75 -15.07 -9.86 -12.37
CA VAL A 75 -15.66 -8.60 -12.81
C VAL A 75 -15.26 -8.33 -14.26
N ALA A 76 -16.19 -7.86 -15.09
CA ALA A 76 -15.87 -7.55 -16.49
C ALA A 76 -14.92 -6.33 -16.58
N GLY A 77 -13.81 -6.48 -17.31
CA GLY A 77 -12.85 -5.39 -17.56
C GLY A 77 -11.90 -5.08 -16.39
N SER A 78 -11.73 -6.02 -15.46
CA SER A 78 -10.79 -5.93 -14.32
C SER A 78 -9.36 -6.34 -14.66
#